data_AF-A0A9E3TK68-F1
#
_entry.id   AF-A0A9E3TK68-F1
#
_cell.length_a   1.000
_cell.length_b   1.000
_cell.length_c   1.000
_cell.angle_alpha   90.00
_cell.angle_beta   90.00
_cell.angle_gamma   90.00
#
_symmetry.space_group_name_H-M   'P 1'
#
loop_
_entity.id
_entity.type
_entity.pdbx_description
1 polymer ?
#
loop_
_entity_poly.entity_id
_entity_poly.type
_entity_poly.pdbx_seq_one_letter_code
_entity_poly.pdbx_strand_id
1 'polypeptide(L)'
;MRTVSRVAFVTVPLAIAVLSVAPSPASAAWLESGSPVCSATAAQVHESIATDGSGGAIVSWLENNDVFAQHVLATGSLDPVYPATGLALCILPSQQGGPEIVATGGAGAIVTWADDRSGVDSDIFALQVTAAATAAACLSAPVPLPAEVDDSVRVSRSGSDAVVTWSIAAGAASSGVLRGLVRGLSVGPGGGDELCLANELPAGTLTDPELPTPGGAFWYLVRGENLCGPGPYGFEGVRGAPGAPRESATCP
;
A
#
# COMPACT_ATOMS: atom_id res chain seq x y z
N MET A 1 44.33 -17.53 -71.84
CA MET A 1 44.47 -16.22 -71.15
C MET A 1 43.24 -16.01 -70.29
N ARG A 2 43.35 -16.20 -68.98
CA ARG A 2 42.24 -16.01 -68.02
C ARG A 2 42.38 -14.63 -67.38
N THR A 3 41.34 -13.82 -67.50
CA THR A 3 41.21 -12.46 -66.96
C THR A 3 41.01 -12.53 -65.45
N VAL A 4 41.82 -11.80 -64.67
CA VAL A 4 41.65 -11.69 -63.21
C VAL A 4 40.99 -10.34 -62.90
N SER A 5 39.74 -10.37 -62.43
CA SER A 5 39.03 -9.19 -61.93
C SER A 5 39.59 -8.78 -60.57
N ARG A 6 39.88 -7.47 -60.40
CA ARG A 6 40.29 -6.88 -59.13
C ARG A 6 39.04 -6.61 -58.28
N VAL A 7 39.01 -7.13 -57.06
CA VAL A 7 38.01 -6.80 -56.04
C VAL A 7 38.61 -5.76 -55.10
N ALA A 8 37.93 -4.64 -54.91
CA ALA A 8 38.27 -3.63 -53.91
C ALA A 8 37.34 -3.77 -52.70
N PHE A 9 37.90 -3.84 -51.50
CA PHE A 9 37.14 -3.86 -50.25
C PHE A 9 37.10 -2.44 -49.67
N VAL A 10 35.90 -1.97 -49.33
CA VAL A 10 35.69 -0.73 -48.56
C VAL A 10 35.34 -1.14 -47.14
N THR A 11 36.18 -0.76 -46.17
CA THR A 11 35.89 -0.95 -44.75
C THR A 11 35.31 0.34 -44.17
N VAL A 12 34.13 0.25 -43.56
CA VAL A 12 33.52 1.34 -42.78
C VAL A 12 33.81 1.05 -41.30
N PRO A 13 34.52 1.91 -40.56
CA PRO A 13 34.76 1.67 -39.14
C PRO A 13 33.46 1.92 -38.37
N LEU A 14 33.05 0.95 -37.55
CA LEU A 14 31.94 1.08 -36.62
C LEU A 14 32.42 1.82 -35.36
N ALA A 15 32.00 3.07 -35.20
CA ALA A 15 32.20 3.80 -33.95
C ALA A 15 31.14 3.35 -32.93
N ILE A 16 31.56 2.63 -31.89
CA ILE A 16 30.70 2.32 -30.74
C ILE A 16 30.70 3.57 -29.85
N ALA A 17 29.62 4.35 -29.91
CA ALA A 17 29.36 5.40 -28.94
C ALA A 17 28.93 4.75 -27.61
N VAL A 18 29.80 4.78 -26.61
CA VAL A 18 29.40 4.47 -25.24
C VAL A 18 28.59 5.66 -24.74
N LEU A 19 27.28 5.51 -24.69
CA LEU A 19 26.39 6.50 -24.10
C LEU A 19 26.64 6.49 -22.58
N SER A 20 27.48 7.39 -22.08
CA SER A 20 27.59 7.61 -20.64
C SER A 20 26.27 8.21 -20.17
N VAL A 21 25.43 7.41 -19.52
CA VAL A 21 24.33 7.93 -18.71
C VAL A 21 24.99 8.59 -17.51
N ALA A 22 25.31 9.87 -17.64
CA ALA A 22 25.63 10.68 -16.48
C ALA A 22 24.36 10.76 -15.63
N PRO A 23 24.41 10.51 -14.31
CA PRO A 23 23.26 10.75 -13.46
C PRO A 23 22.89 12.23 -13.60
N SER A 24 21.69 12.50 -14.08
CA SER A 24 21.15 13.87 -14.05
C SER A 24 21.12 14.30 -12.59
N PRO A 25 21.71 15.44 -12.20
CA PRO A 25 21.47 15.96 -10.88
C PRO A 25 19.96 16.21 -10.76
N ALA A 26 19.29 15.46 -9.89
CA ALA A 26 17.96 15.80 -9.42
C ALA A 26 18.11 17.02 -8.51
N SER A 27 18.39 18.18 -9.11
CA SER A 27 18.19 19.44 -8.41
C SER A 27 16.69 19.57 -8.29
N ALA A 28 16.16 19.52 -7.07
CA ALA A 28 14.81 19.96 -6.82
C ALA A 28 14.63 21.31 -7.53
N ALA A 29 13.68 21.37 -8.46
CA ALA A 29 13.46 22.52 -9.34
C ALA A 29 12.73 23.63 -8.55
N TRP A 30 13.36 24.09 -7.47
CA TRP A 30 12.86 25.18 -6.65
C TRP A 30 12.80 26.43 -7.51
N LEU A 31 11.59 26.89 -7.79
CA LEU A 31 11.39 28.21 -8.36
C LEU A 31 11.88 29.25 -7.35
N GLU A 32 12.36 30.41 -7.81
CA GLU A 32 12.79 31.49 -6.91
C GLU A 32 11.68 31.93 -5.94
N SER A 33 10.42 31.75 -6.34
CA SER A 33 9.23 32.03 -5.53
C SER A 33 8.73 30.83 -4.71
N GLY A 34 9.46 29.70 -4.72
CA GLY A 34 9.00 28.42 -4.18
C GLY A 34 7.99 27.71 -5.08
N SER A 35 7.84 26.40 -4.88
CA SER A 35 6.80 25.57 -5.51
C SER A 35 5.68 25.30 -4.50
N PRO A 36 4.40 25.47 -4.87
CA PRO A 36 3.31 25.25 -3.92
C PRO A 36 3.23 23.78 -3.50
N VAL A 37 3.12 23.55 -2.19
CA VAL A 37 2.91 22.21 -1.61
C VAL A 37 1.43 21.82 -1.67
N CYS A 38 0.52 22.80 -1.61
CA CYS A 38 -0.91 22.62 -1.76
C CYS A 38 -1.47 23.66 -2.73
N SER A 39 -2.42 23.26 -3.56
CA SER A 39 -3.12 24.16 -4.50
C SER A 39 -4.53 24.58 -4.04
N ALA A 40 -4.94 24.19 -2.83
CA ALA A 40 -6.21 24.60 -2.26
C ALA A 40 -6.24 26.11 -1.93
N THR A 41 -7.41 26.72 -2.07
CA THR A 41 -7.61 28.17 -1.85
C THR A 41 -7.83 28.55 -0.39
N ALA A 42 -8.11 27.57 0.47
CA ALA A 42 -8.28 27.81 1.90
C ALA A 42 -6.94 28.17 2.55
N ALA A 43 -6.97 28.71 3.76
CA ALA A 43 -5.75 29.06 4.47
C ALA A 43 -5.11 27.80 5.06
N GLN A 44 -3.87 27.52 4.70
CA GLN A 44 -3.03 26.52 5.34
C GLN A 44 -2.26 27.17 6.50
N VAL A 45 -2.40 26.64 7.72
CA VAL A 45 -1.77 27.17 8.92
C VAL A 45 -1.18 26.06 9.78
N HIS A 46 -0.24 26.40 10.66
CA HIS A 46 0.39 25.46 11.60
C HIS A 46 1.06 24.28 10.89
N GLU A 47 1.92 24.58 9.92
CA GLU A 47 2.67 23.60 9.17
C GLU A 47 3.75 22.91 10.02
N SER A 48 3.91 21.60 9.84
CA SER A 48 4.99 20.80 10.41
C SER A 48 5.53 19.86 9.33
N ILE A 49 6.81 19.50 9.40
CA ILE A 49 7.50 18.77 8.33
C ILE A 49 8.44 17.69 8.88
N ALA A 50 8.44 16.53 8.23
CA ALA A 50 9.38 15.44 8.50
C ALA A 50 9.99 14.92 7.19
N THR A 51 11.18 14.32 7.27
CA THR A 51 11.77 13.60 6.13
C THR A 51 10.99 12.31 5.84
N ASP A 52 10.92 11.92 4.56
CA ASP A 52 10.39 10.62 4.13
C ASP A 52 11.43 9.47 4.22
N GLY A 53 12.67 9.78 4.66
CA GLY A 53 13.80 8.84 4.70
C GLY A 53 14.42 8.48 3.35
N SER A 54 13.86 8.96 2.24
CA SER A 54 14.30 8.67 0.85
C SER A 54 14.78 9.91 0.09
N GLY A 55 14.88 11.06 0.78
CA GLY A 55 15.35 12.33 0.23
C GLY A 55 14.23 13.33 -0.09
N GLY A 56 12.97 12.93 0.12
CA GLY A 56 11.80 13.79 0.12
C GLY A 56 11.37 14.22 1.53
N ALA A 57 10.13 14.70 1.62
CA ALA A 57 9.54 15.19 2.85
C ALA A 57 8.02 15.02 2.87
N ILE A 58 7.46 14.81 4.06
CA ILE A 58 6.02 14.86 4.32
C ILE A 58 5.74 16.13 5.12
N VAL A 59 4.81 16.93 4.64
CA VAL A 59 4.37 18.19 5.26
C VAL A 59 2.94 18.00 5.75
N SER A 60 2.65 18.35 6.99
CA SER A 60 1.29 18.41 7.55
C SER A 60 0.89 19.84 7.88
N TRP A 61 -0.39 20.17 7.77
CA TRP A 61 -0.93 21.50 8.12
C TRP A 61 -2.40 21.40 8.54
N LEU A 62 -2.93 22.51 9.05
CA LEU A 62 -4.36 22.71 9.24
C LEU A 62 -4.97 23.51 8.09
N GLU A 63 -6.14 23.07 7.63
CA GLU A 63 -6.99 23.81 6.72
C GLU A 63 -8.41 23.80 7.28
N ASN A 64 -9.00 24.97 7.59
CA ASN A 64 -10.33 25.08 8.22
C ASN A 64 -10.50 24.27 9.54
N ASN A 65 -9.43 24.11 10.33
CA ASN A 65 -9.35 23.25 11.52
C ASN A 65 -9.37 21.74 11.23
N ASP A 66 -9.18 21.33 9.98
CA ASP A 66 -9.00 19.95 9.59
C ASP A 66 -7.51 19.66 9.34
N VAL A 67 -7.06 18.43 9.56
CA VAL A 67 -5.66 18.03 9.40
C VAL A 67 -5.42 17.48 8.00
N PHE A 68 -4.42 18.02 7.31
CA PHE A 68 -4.00 17.59 5.98
C PHE A 68 -2.50 17.27 5.94
N ALA A 69 -2.09 16.51 4.93
CA ALA A 69 -0.69 16.28 4.60
C ALA A 69 -0.41 16.22 3.09
N GLN A 70 0.86 16.44 2.73
CA GLN A 70 1.38 16.29 1.37
C GLN A 70 2.72 15.57 1.42
N HIS A 71 2.99 14.74 0.42
CA HIS A 71 4.31 14.19 0.19
C HIS A 71 5.01 14.89 -0.98
N VAL A 72 6.25 15.33 -0.73
CA VAL A 72 7.19 15.89 -1.70
C VAL A 72 8.28 14.86 -1.94
N LEU A 73 8.41 14.40 -3.18
CA LEU A 73 9.40 13.41 -3.59
C LEU A 73 10.83 13.98 -3.51
N ALA A 74 11.83 13.10 -3.52
CA ALA A 74 13.24 13.48 -3.58
C ALA A 74 13.61 14.35 -4.80
N THR A 75 12.78 14.32 -5.85
CA THR A 75 12.91 15.19 -7.03
C THR A 75 12.43 16.63 -6.80
N GLY A 76 11.81 16.91 -5.64
CA GLY A 76 11.15 18.17 -5.33
C GLY A 76 9.76 18.33 -5.95
N SER A 77 9.24 17.31 -6.64
CA SER A 77 7.86 17.30 -7.16
C SER A 77 6.90 16.72 -6.13
N LEU A 78 5.60 17.08 -6.22
CA LEU A 78 4.56 16.46 -5.41
C LEU A 78 4.39 14.99 -5.79
N ASP A 79 4.23 14.13 -4.78
CA ASP A 79 3.87 12.73 -4.98
C ASP A 79 2.44 12.65 -5.56
N PRO A 80 2.25 12.07 -6.76
CA PRO A 80 0.93 11.94 -7.38
C PRO A 80 -0.02 11.02 -6.61
N VAL A 81 0.48 10.22 -5.65
CA VAL A 81 -0.36 9.42 -4.76
C VAL A 81 -1.15 10.32 -3.79
N TYR A 82 -0.65 11.53 -3.51
CA TYR A 82 -1.33 12.54 -2.69
C TYR A 82 -2.11 13.50 -3.61
N PRO A 83 -3.37 13.85 -3.29
CA PRO A 83 -4.09 14.87 -4.02
C PRO A 83 -3.31 16.20 -4.02
N ALA A 84 -3.31 16.94 -5.13
CA ALA A 84 -2.62 18.24 -5.22
C ALA A 84 -3.19 19.33 -4.29
N THR A 85 -4.36 19.07 -3.69
CA THR A 85 -5.00 19.90 -2.67
C THR A 85 -4.70 19.40 -1.25
N GLY A 86 -3.78 18.46 -1.09
CA GLY A 86 -3.50 17.79 0.17
C GLY A 86 -4.36 16.55 0.41
N LEU A 87 -3.77 15.61 1.16
CA LEU A 87 -4.40 14.41 1.68
C LEU A 87 -5.05 14.72 3.03
N ALA A 88 -6.37 14.59 3.12
CA ALA A 88 -7.15 14.86 4.34
C ALA A 88 -6.96 13.79 5.41
N LEU A 89 -6.14 14.04 6.43
CA LEU A 89 -5.90 13.09 7.52
C LEU A 89 -7.06 13.01 8.52
N CYS A 90 -7.67 14.16 8.84
CA CYS A 90 -8.85 14.25 9.70
C CYS A 90 -9.69 15.46 9.31
N ILE A 91 -10.95 15.23 8.94
CA ILE A 91 -11.93 16.28 8.56
C ILE A 91 -13.24 16.15 9.35
N LEU A 92 -13.12 15.73 10.61
CA LEU A 92 -14.29 15.53 11.45
C LEU A 92 -14.84 16.89 11.90
N PRO A 93 -16.15 17.01 12.20
CA PRO A 93 -16.75 18.27 12.64
C PRO A 93 -16.20 18.84 13.96
N SER A 94 -15.34 18.11 14.66
CA SER A 94 -14.61 18.57 15.83
C SER A 94 -13.52 19.59 15.47
N GLN A 95 -12.95 20.27 16.45
CA GLN A 95 -11.79 21.13 16.23
C GLN A 95 -10.52 20.29 16.26
N GLN A 96 -9.74 20.30 15.17
CA GLN A 96 -8.36 19.81 15.20
C GLN A 96 -7.35 20.95 15.33
N GLY A 97 -6.26 20.68 16.04
CA GLY A 97 -5.25 21.68 16.37
C GLY A 97 -3.85 21.12 16.48
N GLY A 98 -2.86 21.95 16.13
CA GLY A 98 -1.43 21.70 16.34
C GLY A 98 -0.94 20.36 15.79
N PRO A 99 -1.04 20.11 14.47
CA PRO A 99 -0.49 18.89 13.90
C PRO A 99 1.03 18.91 14.01
N GLU A 100 1.59 17.84 14.56
CA GLU A 100 3.02 17.58 14.63
C GLU A 100 3.34 16.28 13.90
N ILE A 101 4.50 16.22 13.25
CA ILE A 101 4.88 15.07 12.42
C ILE A 101 6.28 14.57 12.73
N VAL A 102 6.44 13.25 12.77
CA VAL A 102 7.74 12.60 12.95
C VAL A 102 7.90 11.45 11.97
N ALA A 103 9.09 11.32 11.37
CA ALA A 103 9.41 10.20 10.49
C ALA A 103 9.44 8.87 11.26
N THR A 104 8.95 7.78 10.66
CA THR A 104 9.00 6.44 11.29
C THR A 104 10.32 5.71 11.06
N GLY A 105 11.27 6.32 10.35
CA GLY A 105 12.53 5.68 9.93
C GLY A 105 12.40 4.79 8.69
N GLY A 106 11.18 4.55 8.21
CA GLY A 106 10.88 4.00 6.88
C GLY A 106 10.22 5.07 5.98
N ALA A 107 9.59 4.64 4.87
CA ALA A 107 8.87 5.51 3.93
C ALA A 107 7.50 6.00 4.46
N GLY A 108 7.48 6.51 5.69
CA GLY A 108 6.26 6.99 6.36
C GLY A 108 6.55 7.90 7.54
N ALA A 109 5.48 8.48 8.10
CA ALA A 109 5.52 9.38 9.23
C ALA A 109 4.34 9.09 10.18
N ILE A 110 4.45 9.53 11.43
CA ILE A 110 3.34 9.62 12.37
C ILE A 110 2.99 11.09 12.51
N VAL A 111 1.72 11.41 12.29
CA VAL A 111 1.14 12.74 12.52
C VAL A 111 0.29 12.70 13.78
N THR A 112 0.51 13.62 14.70
CA THR A 112 -0.29 13.78 15.92
C THR A 112 -1.02 15.11 15.92
N TRP A 113 -2.24 15.17 16.44
CA TRP A 113 -2.98 16.43 16.60
C TRP A 113 -3.85 16.40 17.85
N ALA A 114 -4.20 17.58 18.35
CA ALA A 114 -5.23 17.75 19.37
C ALA A 114 -6.62 17.74 18.71
N ASP A 115 -7.59 17.05 19.30
CA ASP A 115 -8.95 16.95 18.77
C ASP A 115 -9.99 16.89 19.89
N ASP A 116 -11.06 17.68 19.79
CA ASP A 116 -12.14 17.73 20.79
C ASP A 116 -13.33 16.78 20.51
N ARG A 117 -13.17 15.80 19.60
CA ARG A 117 -14.23 14.84 19.23
C ARG A 117 -14.83 14.05 20.39
N SER A 118 -14.13 13.93 21.52
CA SER A 118 -14.61 13.27 22.74
C SER A 118 -15.49 14.19 23.61
N GLY A 119 -15.55 15.48 23.30
CA GLY A 119 -16.57 16.44 23.75
C GLY A 119 -16.31 17.17 25.07
N VAL A 120 -15.31 16.78 25.86
CA VAL A 120 -15.07 17.39 27.19
C VAL A 120 -13.79 18.22 27.21
N ASP A 121 -12.73 17.74 26.57
CA ASP A 121 -11.44 18.39 26.41
C ASP A 121 -10.83 17.94 25.06
N SER A 122 -9.72 18.54 24.63
CA SER A 122 -8.96 18.03 23.48
C SER A 122 -8.08 16.85 23.91
N ASP A 123 -8.26 15.71 23.24
CA ASP A 123 -7.37 14.55 23.35
C ASP A 123 -6.31 14.57 22.24
N ILE A 124 -5.18 13.89 22.46
CA ILE A 124 -4.15 13.73 21.42
C ILE A 124 -4.44 12.48 20.60
N PHE A 125 -4.60 12.68 19.30
CA PHE A 125 -4.75 11.62 18.31
C PHE A 125 -3.47 11.49 17.50
N ALA A 126 -3.27 10.30 16.95
CA ALA A 126 -2.14 10.00 16.08
C ALA A 126 -2.61 9.18 14.89
N LEU A 127 -1.97 9.40 13.75
CA LEU A 127 -2.19 8.64 12.53
C LEU A 127 -0.84 8.39 11.85
N GLN A 128 -0.63 7.15 11.45
CA GLN A 128 0.52 6.81 10.63
C GLN A 128 0.18 7.08 9.16
N VAL A 129 1.00 7.91 8.53
CA VAL A 129 0.98 8.23 7.12
C VAL A 129 2.06 7.43 6.40
N THR A 130 1.68 6.69 5.36
CA THR A 130 2.62 5.91 4.54
C THR A 130 2.82 6.56 3.18
N ALA A 131 3.87 6.16 2.45
CA ALA A 131 4.08 6.55 1.06
C ALA A 131 2.88 6.21 0.14
N ALA A 132 2.04 5.24 0.51
CA ALA A 132 0.82 4.89 -0.23
C ALA A 132 -0.39 5.80 0.09
N ALA A 133 -0.20 6.87 0.87
CA ALA A 133 -1.27 7.79 1.30
C ALA A 133 -2.46 7.11 2.01
N THR A 134 -2.26 5.92 2.59
CA THR A 134 -3.32 5.07 3.17
C THR A 134 -4.00 5.64 4.41
N ALA A 135 -3.57 6.81 4.89
CA ALA A 135 -3.92 7.33 6.20
C ALA A 135 -5.28 8.07 6.25
N ALA A 136 -5.75 8.60 5.13
CA ALA A 136 -6.83 9.59 5.09
C ALA A 136 -8.24 9.04 4.80
N ALA A 137 -8.32 7.99 3.98
CA ALA A 137 -9.61 7.51 3.46
C ALA A 137 -10.49 6.83 4.53
N CYS A 138 -9.91 6.51 5.68
CA CYS A 138 -10.47 5.56 6.64
C CYS A 138 -10.98 6.21 7.92
N LEU A 139 -10.60 7.47 8.13
CA LEU A 139 -10.99 8.28 9.29
C LEU A 139 -12.00 9.38 8.95
N SER A 140 -12.18 9.69 7.65
CA SER A 140 -13.02 10.80 7.17
C SER A 140 -14.42 10.37 6.70
N ALA A 141 -14.64 9.07 6.53
CA ALA A 141 -15.94 8.40 6.38
C ALA A 141 -15.73 6.95 6.83
N PRO A 142 -16.73 6.23 7.35
CA PRO A 142 -16.55 4.82 7.71
C PRO A 142 -16.49 4.04 6.39
N VAL A 143 -15.34 4.03 5.72
CA VAL A 143 -15.03 2.97 4.77
C VAL A 143 -14.78 1.75 5.66
N PRO A 144 -15.75 0.84 5.80
CA PRO A 144 -15.56 -0.30 6.68
C PRO A 144 -14.40 -1.14 6.14
N LEU A 145 -13.74 -1.87 7.04
CA LEU A 145 -12.88 -2.95 6.61
C LEU A 145 -13.66 -3.86 5.65
N PRO A 146 -13.00 -4.45 4.64
CA PRO A 146 -13.67 -5.34 3.72
C PRO A 146 -14.47 -6.41 4.44
N ALA A 147 -15.63 -6.75 3.89
CA ALA A 147 -16.43 -7.86 4.40
C ALA A 147 -15.64 -9.18 4.31
N GLU A 148 -16.10 -10.20 5.04
CA GLU A 148 -15.60 -11.57 4.83
C GLU A 148 -15.83 -11.97 3.36
N VAL A 149 -14.83 -12.64 2.76
CA VAL A 149 -15.02 -13.28 1.46
C VAL A 149 -16.12 -14.32 1.62
N ASP A 150 -17.14 -14.24 0.78
CA ASP A 150 -18.29 -15.14 0.85
C ASP A 150 -17.90 -16.60 0.59
N ASP A 151 -18.90 -17.48 0.53
CA ASP A 151 -18.69 -18.90 0.28
C ASP A 151 -18.23 -19.21 -1.16
N SER A 152 -17.65 -18.26 -1.90
CA SER A 152 -17.16 -18.42 -3.28
C SER A 152 -15.76 -18.99 -3.42
N VAL A 153 -14.98 -19.16 -2.33
CA VAL A 153 -13.63 -19.73 -2.42
C VAL A 153 -13.71 -21.14 -2.98
N ARG A 154 -13.12 -21.37 -4.17
CA ARG A 154 -13.04 -22.68 -4.84
C ARG A 154 -11.60 -23.02 -5.13
N VAL A 155 -11.28 -24.30 -5.03
CA VAL A 155 -9.99 -24.85 -5.46
C VAL A 155 -10.24 -25.80 -6.63
N SER A 156 -9.56 -25.55 -7.74
CA SER A 156 -9.56 -26.41 -8.93
C SER A 156 -8.13 -26.79 -9.29
N ARG A 157 -7.95 -27.64 -10.30
CA ARG A 157 -6.61 -27.99 -10.81
C ARG A 157 -6.42 -27.47 -12.22
N SER A 158 -5.23 -26.95 -12.48
CA SER A 158 -4.73 -26.66 -13.82
C SER A 158 -3.40 -27.39 -14.01
N GLY A 159 -3.44 -28.56 -14.67
CA GLY A 159 -2.27 -29.44 -14.72
C GLY A 159 -1.88 -29.96 -13.32
N SER A 160 -0.62 -29.74 -12.93
CA SER A 160 -0.14 -30.03 -11.57
C SER A 160 -0.66 -29.03 -10.54
N ASP A 161 -0.98 -27.81 -10.94
CA ASP A 161 -1.10 -26.69 -10.01
C ASP A 161 -2.52 -26.59 -9.43
N ALA A 162 -2.63 -26.06 -8.22
CA ALA A 162 -3.90 -25.67 -7.63
C ALA A 162 -4.26 -24.25 -8.09
N VAL A 163 -5.48 -24.06 -8.58
CA VAL A 163 -6.02 -22.73 -8.92
C VAL A 163 -7.12 -22.42 -7.92
N VAL A 164 -6.85 -21.43 -7.07
CA VAL A 164 -7.77 -20.93 -6.06
C VAL A 164 -8.49 -19.71 -6.64
N THR A 165 -9.82 -19.70 -6.60
CA THR A 165 -10.65 -18.60 -7.14
C THR A 165 -11.68 -18.15 -6.11
N TRP A 166 -12.01 -16.87 -6.10
CA TRP A 166 -13.01 -16.27 -5.21
C TRP A 166 -13.62 -15.01 -5.83
N SER A 167 -14.75 -14.58 -5.28
CA SER A 167 -15.32 -13.25 -5.51
C SER A 167 -14.59 -12.23 -4.65
N ILE A 168 -14.23 -11.08 -5.21
CA ILE A 168 -13.65 -9.99 -4.43
C ILE A 168 -14.66 -9.53 -3.37
N ALA A 169 -14.23 -9.49 -2.11
CA ALA A 169 -15.09 -9.13 -0.99
C ALA A 169 -15.66 -7.70 -1.13
N ALA A 170 -16.86 -7.48 -0.60
CA ALA A 170 -17.46 -6.15 -0.59
C ALA A 170 -16.55 -5.16 0.17
N GLY A 171 -16.23 -4.03 -0.47
CA GLY A 171 -15.34 -3.02 0.08
C GLY A 171 -13.85 -3.31 -0.06
N ALA A 172 -13.45 -4.42 -0.71
CA ALA A 172 -12.05 -4.73 -1.00
C ALA A 172 -11.60 -4.14 -2.34
N ALA A 173 -10.34 -3.67 -2.38
CA ALA A 173 -9.62 -3.33 -3.61
C ALA A 173 -8.65 -4.46 -4.03
N SER A 174 -8.25 -5.29 -3.06
CA SER A 174 -7.30 -6.40 -3.24
C SER A 174 -7.63 -7.55 -2.28
N SER A 175 -6.85 -8.62 -2.32
CA SER A 175 -7.03 -9.80 -1.47
C SER A 175 -5.71 -10.33 -0.91
N GLY A 176 -5.77 -10.78 0.34
CA GLY A 176 -4.73 -11.56 0.98
C GLY A 176 -5.07 -13.05 0.92
N VAL A 177 -4.10 -13.90 0.61
CA VAL A 177 -4.28 -15.36 0.47
C VAL A 177 -3.32 -16.08 1.40
N LEU A 178 -3.89 -16.83 2.33
CA LEU A 178 -3.18 -17.65 3.30
C LEU A 178 -3.37 -19.13 2.96
N ARG A 179 -2.29 -19.91 3.04
CA ARG A 179 -2.31 -21.36 2.94
C ARG A 179 -1.84 -21.98 4.25
N GLY A 180 -2.34 -23.16 4.59
CA GLY A 180 -1.70 -24.02 5.57
C GLY A 180 -1.96 -25.49 5.34
N LEU A 181 -1.38 -26.35 6.18
CA LEU A 181 -1.61 -27.80 6.12
C LEU A 181 -2.85 -28.18 6.92
N VAL A 182 -3.68 -29.08 6.38
CA VAL A 182 -4.90 -29.59 7.06
C VAL A 182 -4.58 -30.27 8.39
N ARG A 183 -3.41 -30.90 8.51
CA ARG A 183 -2.94 -31.49 9.79
C ARG A 183 -2.67 -30.45 10.88
N GLY A 184 -2.42 -29.20 10.47
CA GLY A 184 -2.09 -28.07 11.34
C GLY A 184 -3.30 -27.23 11.72
N LEU A 185 -4.53 -27.64 11.37
CA LEU A 185 -5.75 -27.00 11.89
C LEU A 185 -5.69 -27.06 13.43
N SER A 186 -5.67 -25.94 14.15
CA SER A 186 -6.49 -24.73 14.07
C SER A 186 -5.84 -23.57 13.28
N VAL A 187 -6.64 -22.73 12.61
CA VAL A 187 -6.12 -21.55 11.86
C VAL A 187 -5.93 -20.35 12.80
N GLY A 188 -4.77 -19.67 12.71
CA GLY A 188 -4.40 -18.52 13.53
C GLY A 188 -3.64 -18.90 14.82
N PRO A 189 -2.95 -17.93 15.47
CA PRO A 189 -2.78 -16.52 15.10
C PRO A 189 -1.59 -16.27 14.15
N GLY A 190 -1.04 -17.28 13.49
CA GLY A 190 0.19 -17.16 12.69
C GLY A 190 1.32 -18.08 13.16
N GLY A 191 2.22 -18.43 12.24
CA GLY A 191 3.32 -19.37 12.48
C GLY A 191 2.96 -20.84 12.21
N GLY A 192 3.93 -21.74 12.40
CA GLY A 192 3.74 -23.18 12.18
C GLY A 192 3.69 -23.56 10.70
N ASP A 193 2.57 -24.17 10.28
CA ASP A 193 2.34 -24.69 8.92
C ASP A 193 1.70 -23.64 7.97
N GLU A 194 1.46 -22.42 8.44
CA GLU A 194 0.88 -21.33 7.64
C GLU A 194 1.91 -20.68 6.70
N LEU A 195 1.47 -20.27 5.51
CA LEU A 195 2.25 -19.55 4.51
C LEU A 195 1.40 -18.47 3.84
N CYS A 196 1.91 -17.24 3.81
CA CYS A 196 1.32 -16.16 3.02
C CYS A 196 1.66 -16.37 1.54
N LEU A 197 0.64 -16.63 0.72
CA LEU A 197 0.81 -16.81 -0.72
C LEU A 197 0.75 -15.49 -1.48
N ALA A 198 -0.08 -14.55 -1.00
CA ALA A 198 -0.18 -13.22 -1.57
C ALA A 198 -0.73 -12.22 -0.55
N ASN A 199 -0.27 -10.98 -0.67
CA ASN A 199 -0.86 -9.78 -0.09
C ASN A 199 -1.12 -8.79 -1.24
N GLU A 200 -2.16 -7.98 -1.10
CA GLU A 200 -2.55 -6.94 -2.05
C GLU A 200 -2.80 -7.45 -3.48
N LEU A 201 -3.28 -8.70 -3.63
CA LEU A 201 -3.58 -9.26 -4.94
C LEU A 201 -4.87 -8.64 -5.52
N PRO A 202 -4.83 -7.94 -6.67
CA PRO A 202 -6.02 -7.30 -7.23
C PRO A 202 -6.97 -8.28 -7.96
N ALA A 203 -6.56 -9.54 -8.10
CA ALA A 203 -7.29 -10.57 -8.82
C ALA A 203 -7.99 -11.54 -7.87
N GLY A 204 -9.19 -11.99 -8.26
CA GLY A 204 -9.95 -13.04 -7.55
C GLY A 204 -9.44 -14.46 -7.84
N THR A 205 -8.15 -14.61 -8.14
CA THR A 205 -7.54 -15.90 -8.48
C THR A 205 -6.05 -15.94 -8.17
N LEU A 206 -5.58 -17.08 -7.67
CA LEU A 206 -4.16 -17.36 -7.43
C LEU A 206 -3.84 -18.81 -7.83
N THR A 207 -2.70 -18.99 -8.48
CA THR A 207 -2.16 -20.32 -8.80
C THR A 207 -1.08 -20.69 -7.79
N ASP A 208 -1.28 -21.81 -7.09
CA ASP A 208 -0.29 -22.42 -6.20
C ASP A 208 0.31 -23.66 -6.87
N PRO A 209 1.59 -23.63 -7.28
CA PRO A 209 2.25 -24.76 -7.94
C PRO A 209 2.65 -25.87 -6.97
N GLU A 210 2.61 -25.63 -5.65
CA GLU A 210 3.06 -26.59 -4.66
C GLU A 210 2.02 -27.71 -4.44
N LEU A 211 2.50 -28.93 -4.28
CA LEU A 211 1.68 -30.08 -3.97
C LEU A 211 1.86 -30.51 -2.52
N PRO A 212 0.79 -30.87 -1.80
CA PRO A 212 0.95 -31.47 -0.49
C PRO A 212 1.65 -32.83 -0.64
N THR A 213 2.45 -33.18 0.36
CA THR A 213 3.04 -34.53 0.45
C THR A 213 1.96 -35.61 0.31
N PRO A 214 2.26 -36.82 -0.21
CA PRO A 214 1.27 -37.88 -0.35
C PRO A 214 0.47 -38.12 0.94
N GLY A 215 -0.86 -38.07 0.86
CA GLY A 215 -1.77 -38.18 2.01
C GLY A 215 -2.01 -36.89 2.79
N GLY A 216 -1.30 -35.81 2.45
CA GLY A 216 -1.53 -34.46 2.97
C GLY A 216 -2.52 -33.67 2.12
N ALA A 217 -2.99 -32.55 2.67
CA ALA A 217 -3.83 -31.59 1.99
C ALA A 217 -3.50 -30.17 2.49
N PHE A 218 -3.65 -29.19 1.61
CA PHE A 218 -3.63 -27.77 1.98
C PHE A 218 -5.05 -27.27 2.23
N TRP A 219 -5.18 -26.28 3.10
CA TRP A 219 -6.33 -25.40 3.18
C TRP A 219 -5.92 -24.00 2.70
N TYR A 220 -6.90 -23.22 2.26
CA TYR A 220 -6.71 -21.83 1.82
C TYR A 220 -7.74 -20.95 2.53
N LEU A 221 -7.31 -19.78 2.98
CA LEU A 221 -8.18 -18.69 3.43
C LEU A 221 -7.88 -17.45 2.60
N VAL A 222 -8.93 -16.69 2.33
CA VAL A 222 -8.86 -15.44 1.58
C VAL A 222 -9.55 -14.36 2.39
N ARG A 223 -8.96 -13.16 2.42
CA ARG A 223 -9.57 -11.95 2.98
C ARG A 223 -9.59 -10.84 1.94
N GLY A 224 -10.51 -9.90 2.09
CA GLY A 224 -10.47 -8.65 1.36
C GLY A 224 -9.49 -7.66 2.01
N GLU A 225 -8.86 -6.83 1.20
CA GLU A 225 -7.97 -5.75 1.65
C GLU A 225 -8.37 -4.44 0.96
N ASN A 226 -8.33 -3.34 1.70
CA ASN A 226 -8.49 -2.00 1.14
C ASN A 226 -7.52 -1.02 1.81
N LEU A 227 -7.60 0.25 1.40
CA LEU A 227 -6.76 1.33 1.93
C LEU A 227 -6.84 1.48 3.46
N CYS A 228 -7.91 0.98 4.09
CA CYS A 228 -8.16 1.03 5.54
C CYS A 228 -7.66 -0.18 6.30
N GLY A 229 -7.21 -1.20 5.59
CA GLY A 229 -6.66 -2.41 6.14
C GLY A 229 -7.39 -3.67 5.71
N PRO A 230 -6.98 -4.81 6.27
CA PRO A 230 -7.55 -6.11 5.95
C PRO A 230 -8.89 -6.34 6.64
N GLY A 231 -9.81 -6.98 5.93
CA GLY A 231 -10.95 -7.67 6.52
C GLY A 231 -10.52 -8.99 7.20
N PRO A 232 -11.46 -9.71 7.84
CA PRO A 232 -11.13 -10.97 8.52
C PRO A 232 -10.88 -12.10 7.53
N TYR A 233 -10.07 -13.10 7.90
CA TYR A 233 -9.99 -14.41 7.22
C TYR A 233 -11.20 -15.33 7.55
N GLY A 234 -12.36 -14.71 7.82
CA GLY A 234 -13.53 -15.34 8.43
C GLY A 234 -13.49 -15.34 9.96
N PHE A 235 -14.42 -16.07 10.58
CA PHE A 235 -14.59 -16.08 12.04
C PHE A 235 -14.43 -17.48 12.63
N GLU A 236 -13.92 -17.56 13.85
CA GLU A 236 -14.01 -18.75 14.68
C GLU A 236 -15.47 -18.96 15.08
N GLY A 237 -16.00 -20.19 15.10
CA GLY A 237 -17.36 -20.40 15.59
C GLY A 237 -18.02 -21.69 15.16
N VAL A 238 -19.24 -21.90 15.66
CA VAL A 238 -20.14 -22.97 15.25
C VAL A 238 -21.09 -22.41 14.21
N ARG A 239 -21.49 -23.23 13.22
CA ARG A 239 -22.38 -22.84 12.12
C ARG A 239 -23.61 -22.06 12.66
N GLY A 240 -23.71 -20.77 12.32
CA GLY A 240 -24.81 -19.88 12.73
C GLY A 240 -24.52 -18.90 13.88
N ALA A 241 -23.33 -18.94 14.49
CA ALA A 241 -22.90 -17.96 15.50
C ALA A 241 -21.39 -17.67 15.36
N PRO A 242 -21.01 -16.62 14.59
CA PRO A 242 -19.61 -16.22 14.48
C PRO A 242 -19.09 -15.69 15.82
N GLY A 243 -17.90 -16.17 16.21
CA GLY A 243 -17.10 -15.77 17.35
C GLY A 243 -16.03 -14.75 16.95
N ALA A 244 -14.80 -14.91 17.45
CA ALA A 244 -13.70 -13.97 17.16
C ALA A 244 -13.27 -14.04 15.68
N PRO A 245 -12.85 -12.91 15.05
CA PRO A 245 -12.28 -12.94 13.71
C PRO A 245 -10.99 -13.75 13.69
N ARG A 246 -10.75 -14.46 12.58
CA ARG A 246 -9.49 -15.15 12.32
C ARG A 246 -8.45 -14.16 11.84
N GLU A 247 -7.34 -14.11 12.53
CA GLU A 247 -6.17 -13.30 12.22
C GLU A 247 -4.93 -14.20 12.05
N SER A 248 -3.97 -13.76 11.23
CA SER A 248 -2.68 -14.44 11.07
C SER A 248 -1.55 -13.43 10.97
N ALA A 249 -0.55 -13.56 11.83
CA ALA A 249 0.70 -12.83 11.77
C ALA A 249 1.60 -13.28 10.61
N THR A 250 1.30 -14.41 9.96
CA THR A 250 2.05 -14.94 8.81
C THR A 250 1.79 -14.14 7.54
N CYS A 251 0.57 -13.61 7.40
CA CYS A 251 0.09 -12.85 6.25
C CYS A 251 -0.62 -11.60 6.80
N PRO A 252 0.16 -10.64 7.33
CA PRO A 252 -0.37 -9.44 8.00
C PRO A 252 -1.10 -8.55 7.00
#